data_AF-A0A661ITG9-F1
#
_entry.id   AF-A0A661ITG9-F1
#
_cell.length_a   1.000
_cell.length_b   1.000
_cell.length_c   1.000
_cell.angle_alpha   90.00
_cell.angle_beta   90.00
_cell.angle_gamma   90.00
#
_symmetry.space_group_name_H-M   'P 1'
#
loop_
_entity.id
_entity.type
_entity.pdbx_description
1 polymer ?
#
loop_
_entity_poly.entity_id
_entity_poly.type
_entity_poly.pdbx_seq_one_letter_code
_entity_poly.pdbx_strand_id
1 'polypeptide(L)'
;MARLDIRCNVQVPVTLMPVRRWGDPPQQAITRDMGIYGAFLKAPLSLPVASLINLKAHLPYAPVETEGRVLRREETGLAVKFTRLDRRSKSLLWNYIKEKIPHWERCPFCGAENPPGVDYCGGCGLFINFHIDNYLEIHEREVISRQSRRLESALERFNDRMEEIESRLLGGKEEEQDLLKEVSSAIYEVCAVCRDLDEVVGEERESLKEKKLMLRERTERFFSKSYFMRHARSWPRGYPGDYKMLENIYRNIPLSDGIGYLLDLHFLNTALAVGVRERLATLRELLRRELEVKQKPAILDIACGPCREIFELAPEIAQSEARITCVDFDSEALDFAYNRISYTKVASQVQFRRYNALRMVNHEKNLKEFGLQDIIFSTGLFDYLTDDLLVKLIKALY
;
A
#
# COMPACT_ATOMS: atom_id res chain seq x y z
N MET A 1 -19.88 19.23 4.77
CA MET A 1 -20.17 17.80 4.51
C MET A 1 -20.47 17.13 5.83
N ALA A 2 -21.56 16.37 5.95
CA ALA A 2 -21.91 15.71 7.22
C ALA A 2 -20.81 14.71 7.62
N ARG A 3 -20.54 14.60 8.92
CA ARG A 3 -19.63 13.57 9.44
C ARG A 3 -20.30 12.20 9.22
N LEU A 4 -19.53 11.19 8.83
CA LEU A 4 -20.03 9.82 8.61
C LEU A 4 -19.72 8.89 9.79
N ASP A 5 -19.05 9.40 10.81
CA ASP A 5 -18.67 8.69 12.02
C ASP A 5 -19.36 9.35 13.21
N ILE A 6 -20.04 8.56 14.04
CA ILE A 6 -20.62 9.04 15.30
C ILE A 6 -19.47 9.26 16.28
N ARG A 7 -19.51 10.39 16.99
CA ARG A 7 -18.39 10.84 17.82
C ARG A 7 -18.85 11.05 19.24
N CYS A 8 -18.44 10.15 20.13
CA CYS A 8 -18.78 10.18 21.54
C CYS A 8 -17.56 10.55 22.38
N ASN A 9 -17.79 11.41 23.38
CA ASN A 9 -16.76 11.71 24.35
C ASN A 9 -16.65 10.56 25.36
N VAL A 10 -15.61 9.75 25.21
CA VAL A 10 -15.37 8.55 26.02
C VAL A 10 -13.90 8.48 26.38
N GLN A 11 -13.60 7.87 27.53
CA GLN A 11 -12.25 7.68 28.06
C GLN A 11 -11.89 6.19 28.07
N VAL A 12 -11.60 5.64 26.90
CA VAL A 12 -11.16 4.24 26.75
C VAL A 12 -9.64 4.21 26.83
N PRO A 13 -9.02 3.41 27.71
CA PRO A 13 -7.59 3.19 27.72
C PRO A 13 -7.13 2.54 26.42
N VAL A 14 -6.03 3.01 25.85
CA VAL A 14 -5.44 2.52 24.60
C VAL A 14 -3.96 2.25 24.81
N THR A 15 -3.52 1.07 24.39
CA THR A 15 -2.10 0.75 24.28
C THR A 15 -1.67 0.88 22.83
N LEU A 16 -0.59 1.63 22.59
CA LEU A 16 0.00 1.86 21.29
C LEU A 16 1.26 1.03 21.15
N MET A 17 1.28 0.16 20.15
CA MET A 17 2.42 -0.69 19.83
C MET A 17 3.27 -0.02 18.74
N PRO A 18 4.58 0.14 18.94
CA PRO A 18 5.44 0.82 17.98
C PRO A 18 5.57 0.01 16.68
N VAL A 19 5.40 0.71 15.55
CA VAL A 19 5.43 0.10 14.19
C VAL A 19 6.84 0.18 13.57
N ARG A 20 7.70 1.10 14.02
CA ARG A 20 8.97 1.43 13.32
C ARG A 20 10.24 0.84 13.92
N ARG A 21 10.24 0.42 15.18
CA ARG A 21 11.41 -0.17 15.83
C ARG A 21 10.98 -1.36 16.67
N TRP A 22 11.42 -2.55 16.27
CA TRP A 22 11.29 -3.75 17.08
C TRP A 22 11.98 -3.51 18.43
N GLY A 23 11.24 -3.59 19.53
CA GLY A 23 11.76 -3.41 20.89
C GLY A 23 11.46 -2.07 21.58
N ASP A 24 10.86 -1.09 20.90
CA ASP A 24 10.36 0.10 21.59
C ASP A 24 9.21 -0.30 22.55
N PRO A 25 9.14 0.27 23.77
CA PRO A 25 8.11 -0.11 24.74
C PRO A 25 6.71 0.38 24.28
N PRO A 26 5.64 -0.40 24.55
CA PRO A 26 4.28 0.06 24.32
C PRO A 26 3.98 1.34 25.07
N GLN A 27 3.24 2.25 24.45
CA GLN A 27 2.87 3.54 25.02
C GLN A 27 1.39 3.55 25.41
N GLN A 28 1.04 4.26 26.48
CA GLN A 28 -0.35 4.37 26.95
C GLN A 28 -0.98 5.69 26.47
N ALA A 29 -2.24 5.61 26.10
CA ALA A 29 -3.07 6.72 25.66
C ALA A 29 -4.50 6.53 26.19
N ILE A 30 -5.31 7.59 26.15
CA ILE A 30 -6.73 7.51 26.48
C ILE A 30 -7.53 8.19 25.36
N THR A 31 -8.66 7.62 24.97
CA THR A 31 -9.54 8.29 24.00
C THR A 31 -10.20 9.54 24.62
N ARG A 32 -10.50 10.54 23.79
CA ARG A 32 -11.36 11.69 24.17
C ARG A 32 -12.60 11.75 23.30
N ASP A 33 -12.46 11.38 22.04
CA ASP A 33 -13.51 11.46 21.04
C ASP A 33 -13.37 10.21 20.20
N MET A 34 -14.34 9.30 20.25
CA MET A 34 -14.25 7.97 19.66
C MET A 34 -15.49 7.69 18.82
N GLY A 35 -15.23 7.13 17.65
CA GLY A 35 -16.22 6.58 16.74
C GLY A 35 -15.85 5.17 16.32
N ILE A 36 -16.58 4.63 15.35
CA ILE A 36 -16.29 3.32 14.77
C ILE A 36 -15.19 3.39 13.69
N TYR A 37 -14.89 4.59 13.18
CA TYR A 37 -13.86 4.82 12.16
C TYR A 37 -12.61 5.56 12.67
N GLY A 38 -12.54 5.92 13.96
CA GLY A 38 -11.34 6.54 14.51
C GLY A 38 -11.49 7.04 15.94
N ALA A 39 -10.42 7.61 16.48
CA ALA A 39 -10.42 8.23 17.79
C ALA A 39 -9.44 9.41 17.89
N PHE A 40 -9.71 10.34 18.80
CA PHE A 40 -8.70 11.25 19.31
C PHE A 40 -8.04 10.63 20.53
N LEU A 41 -6.74 10.41 20.46
CA LEU A 41 -5.91 9.84 21.50
C LEU A 41 -5.19 10.96 22.26
N LYS A 42 -5.48 11.12 23.55
CA LYS A 42 -4.67 11.94 24.46
C LYS A 42 -3.41 11.17 24.81
N ALA A 43 -2.28 11.58 24.24
CA ALA A 43 -0.98 10.99 24.50
C ALA A 43 0.13 12.00 24.17
N PRO A 44 1.24 12.05 24.93
CA PRO A 44 2.37 12.93 24.66
C PRO A 44 3.23 12.40 23.51
N LEU A 45 2.63 12.24 22.33
CA LEU A 45 3.26 11.58 21.19
C LEU A 45 3.56 12.54 20.07
N SER A 46 4.83 12.56 19.66
CA SER A 46 5.27 13.25 18.45
C SER A 46 5.40 12.26 17.29
N LEU A 47 4.27 11.70 16.86
CA LEU A 47 4.21 10.91 15.63
C LEU A 47 3.94 11.82 14.42
N PRO A 48 4.67 11.66 13.30
CA PRO A 48 4.38 12.39 12.08
C PRO A 48 2.98 12.08 11.54
N VAL A 49 2.35 13.06 10.89
CA VAL A 49 1.12 12.84 10.11
C VAL A 49 1.35 11.73 9.07
N ALA A 50 0.31 10.94 8.80
CA ALA A 50 0.32 9.73 7.97
C ALA A 50 1.09 8.53 8.54
N SER A 51 1.66 8.62 9.75
CA SER A 51 2.23 7.45 10.42
C SER A 51 1.17 6.40 10.70
N LEU A 52 1.53 5.13 10.48
CA LEU A 52 0.75 3.97 10.91
C LEU A 52 1.12 3.63 12.35
N ILE A 53 0.11 3.26 13.14
CA ILE A 53 0.23 2.82 14.53
C ILE A 53 -0.62 1.58 14.74
N ASN A 54 -0.14 0.64 15.54
CA ASN A 54 -0.96 -0.46 16.03
C ASN A 54 -1.57 -0.04 17.38
N LEU A 55 -2.88 -0.14 17.51
CA LEU A 55 -3.60 0.29 18.70
C LEU A 55 -4.47 -0.83 19.27
N LYS A 56 -4.45 -0.96 20.59
CA LYS A 56 -5.28 -1.85 21.38
C LYS A 56 -6.14 -1.04 22.33
N ALA A 57 -7.42 -0.90 22.00
CA ALA A 57 -8.41 -0.25 22.84
C ALA A 57 -8.99 -1.25 23.85
N HIS A 58 -8.92 -0.94 25.15
CA HIS A 58 -9.37 -1.81 26.23
C HIS A 58 -10.82 -1.49 26.61
N LEU A 59 -11.79 -2.09 25.91
CA LEU A 59 -13.21 -1.96 26.27
C LEU A 59 -13.53 -2.86 27.49
N PRO A 60 -14.64 -2.59 28.22
CA PRO A 60 -14.98 -3.34 29.44
C PRO A 60 -15.18 -4.85 29.24
N TYR A 61 -15.55 -5.30 28.05
CA TYR A 61 -15.91 -6.69 27.75
C TYR A 61 -14.90 -7.42 26.86
N ALA A 62 -14.18 -6.72 25.98
CA ALA A 62 -13.15 -7.29 25.12
C ALA A 62 -12.24 -6.19 24.56
N PRO A 63 -10.94 -6.43 24.38
CA PRO A 63 -10.09 -5.49 23.67
C PRO A 63 -10.41 -5.47 22.17
N VAL A 64 -10.19 -4.31 21.55
CA VAL A 64 -10.23 -4.13 20.09
C VAL A 64 -8.83 -3.76 19.63
N GLU A 65 -8.26 -4.57 18.74
CA GLU A 65 -6.95 -4.35 18.13
C GLU A 65 -7.14 -3.96 16.68
N THR A 66 -6.47 -2.89 16.25
CA THR A 66 -6.53 -2.42 14.87
C THR A 66 -5.29 -1.60 14.54
N GLU A 67 -5.07 -1.37 13.25
CA GLU A 67 -4.12 -0.37 12.80
C GLU A 67 -4.83 0.98 12.73
N GLY A 68 -4.09 2.07 12.95
CA GLY A 68 -4.59 3.41 12.79
C GLY A 68 -3.61 4.27 12.01
N ARG A 69 -4.14 5.26 11.27
CA ARG A 69 -3.36 6.30 10.62
C ARG A 69 -3.51 7.62 11.36
N VAL A 70 -2.39 8.27 11.69
CA VAL A 70 -2.38 9.62 12.26
C VAL A 70 -2.82 10.62 11.19
N LEU A 71 -3.99 11.24 11.39
CA LEU A 71 -4.54 12.25 10.47
C LEU A 71 -4.04 13.66 10.80
N ARG A 72 -3.97 13.98 12.08
CA ARG A 72 -3.54 15.29 12.58
C ARG A 72 -2.94 15.17 13.97
N ARG A 73 -2.07 16.11 14.28
CA ARG A 73 -1.46 16.28 15.60
C ARG A 73 -1.98 17.58 16.21
N GLU A 74 -2.35 17.50 17.47
CA GLU A 74 -2.71 18.63 18.33
C GLU A 74 -1.75 18.64 19.53
N GLU A 75 -1.64 19.75 20.24
CA GLU A 75 -0.79 19.85 21.45
C GLU A 75 -1.15 18.78 22.49
N THR A 76 -2.43 18.40 22.54
CA THR A 76 -2.97 17.49 23.56
C THR A 76 -3.07 16.03 23.09
N GLY A 77 -2.68 15.71 21.85
CA GLY A 77 -2.78 14.35 21.34
C GLY A 77 -2.85 14.21 19.82
N LEU A 78 -3.36 13.06 19.39
CA LEU A 78 -3.40 12.65 17.97
C LEU A 78 -4.83 12.32 17.56
N ALA A 79 -5.27 12.80 16.39
CA ALA A 79 -6.46 12.22 15.77
C ALA A 79 -6.03 11.08 14.84
N VAL A 80 -6.64 9.92 15.06
CA VAL A 80 -6.31 8.67 14.40
C VAL A 80 -7.56 8.15 13.71
N LYS A 81 -7.41 7.74 12.44
CA LYS A 81 -8.42 7.00 11.71
C LYS A 81 -8.10 5.52 11.77
N PHE A 82 -9.06 4.67 12.12
CA PHE A 82 -8.85 3.22 12.14
C PHE A 82 -8.78 2.68 10.71
N THR A 83 -7.91 1.72 10.48
CA THR A 83 -7.71 1.06 9.18
C THR A 83 -8.03 -0.43 9.30
N ARG A 84 -8.80 -0.97 8.34
CA ARG A 84 -9.11 -2.41 8.24
C ARG A 84 -9.74 -3.00 9.52
N LEU A 85 -10.66 -2.28 10.14
CA LEU A 85 -11.38 -2.77 11.30
C LEU A 85 -12.33 -3.90 10.91
N ASP A 86 -12.18 -5.09 11.52
CA ASP A 86 -13.04 -6.25 11.25
C ASP A 86 -14.47 -6.07 11.80
N ARG A 87 -15.42 -6.87 11.32
CA ARG A 87 -16.85 -6.76 11.69
C ARG A 87 -17.10 -6.96 13.18
N ARG A 88 -16.36 -7.85 13.84
CA ARG A 88 -16.48 -8.09 15.30
C ARG A 88 -15.99 -6.86 16.07
N SER A 89 -14.84 -6.32 15.70
CA SER A 89 -14.27 -5.12 16.29
C SER A 89 -15.18 -3.90 16.11
N LYS A 90 -15.75 -3.69 14.92
CA LYS A 90 -16.79 -2.67 14.67
C LYS A 90 -17.99 -2.83 15.59
N SER A 91 -18.48 -4.06 15.75
CA SER A 91 -19.63 -4.37 16.62
C SER A 91 -19.33 -4.08 18.11
N LEU A 92 -18.14 -4.43 18.57
CA LEU A 92 -17.69 -4.15 19.94
C LEU A 92 -17.60 -2.63 20.22
N LEU A 93 -17.00 -1.88 19.28
CA LEU A 93 -16.93 -0.43 19.35
C LEU A 93 -18.33 0.21 19.33
N TRP A 94 -19.19 -0.23 18.43
CA TRP A 94 -20.55 0.29 18.33
C TRP A 94 -21.36 0.06 19.60
N ASN A 95 -21.33 -1.16 20.14
CA ASN A 95 -22.04 -1.48 21.38
C ASN A 95 -21.55 -0.63 22.55
N TYR A 96 -20.28 -0.22 22.55
CA TYR A 96 -19.76 0.72 23.55
C TYR A 96 -20.23 2.15 23.33
N ILE A 97 -20.21 2.62 22.09
CA ILE A 97 -20.47 4.03 21.72
C ILE A 97 -21.96 4.33 21.74
N LYS A 98 -22.83 3.41 21.30
CA LYS A 98 -24.29 3.62 21.19
C LYS A 98 -24.92 4.02 22.52
N GLU A 99 -24.45 3.45 23.62
CA GLU A 99 -24.91 3.73 25.00
C GLU A 99 -24.46 5.13 25.50
N LYS A 100 -23.61 5.82 24.74
CA LYS A 100 -22.98 7.10 25.08
C LYS A 100 -23.34 8.21 24.09
N ILE A 101 -24.28 7.98 23.17
CA ILE A 101 -24.74 9.01 22.22
C ILE A 101 -25.61 10.01 23.00
N PRO A 102 -25.21 11.30 23.08
CA PRO A 102 -25.98 12.31 23.80
C PRO A 102 -27.22 12.70 22.97
N HIS A 103 -28.39 12.76 23.61
CA HIS A 103 -29.68 13.26 23.10
C HIS A 103 -29.98 12.96 21.62
N TRP A 104 -30.72 11.89 21.38
CA TRP A 104 -31.18 11.46 20.04
C TRP A 104 -32.01 12.49 19.28
N GLU A 105 -32.53 13.52 19.96
CA GLU A 105 -33.24 14.67 19.38
C GLU A 105 -32.36 15.47 18.41
N ARG A 106 -31.04 15.45 18.61
CA ARG A 106 -30.07 16.13 17.74
C ARG A 106 -29.22 15.12 16.98
N CYS A 107 -29.23 15.21 15.66
CA CYS A 107 -28.48 14.30 14.80
C CYS A 107 -26.97 14.34 15.11
N PRO A 108 -26.32 13.21 15.47
CA PRO A 108 -24.90 13.19 15.82
C PRO A 108 -23.96 13.45 14.63
N PHE A 109 -24.49 13.43 13.40
CA PHE A 109 -23.73 13.60 12.17
C PHE A 109 -23.67 15.04 11.66
N CYS A 110 -24.77 15.77 11.77
CA CYS A 110 -24.90 17.13 11.24
C CYS A 110 -25.42 18.16 12.24
N GLY A 111 -25.89 17.74 13.41
CA GLY A 111 -26.41 18.62 14.45
C GLY A 111 -27.82 19.16 14.21
N ALA A 112 -28.53 18.70 13.18
CA ALA A 112 -29.93 19.06 12.94
C ALA A 112 -30.86 18.42 13.98
N GLU A 113 -31.85 19.17 14.44
CA GLU A 113 -32.93 18.65 15.29
C GLU A 113 -33.88 17.79 14.46
N ASN A 114 -34.31 16.66 15.01
CA ASN A 114 -35.24 15.75 14.35
C ASN A 114 -36.43 15.47 15.28
N PRO A 115 -37.67 15.42 14.74
CA PRO A 115 -38.82 15.02 15.53
C PRO A 115 -38.62 13.62 16.14
N PRO A 116 -39.21 13.33 17.32
CA PRO A 116 -39.20 11.99 17.89
C PRO A 116 -39.77 10.96 16.90
N GLY A 117 -39.15 9.78 16.82
CA GLY A 117 -39.65 8.65 16.03
C GLY A 117 -39.34 8.68 14.54
N VAL A 118 -38.51 9.61 14.04
CA VAL A 118 -38.04 9.56 12.66
C VAL A 118 -36.80 8.67 12.51
N ASP A 119 -36.79 7.87 11.45
CA ASP A 119 -35.67 6.96 11.16
C ASP A 119 -34.49 7.64 10.46
N TYR A 120 -34.75 8.75 9.75
CA TYR A 120 -33.76 9.46 8.95
C TYR A 120 -33.67 10.92 9.38
N CYS A 121 -32.44 11.44 9.42
CA CYS A 121 -32.23 12.85 9.70
C CYS A 121 -32.69 13.75 8.54
N GLY A 122 -33.55 14.73 8.79
CA GLY A 122 -34.01 15.68 7.77
C GLY A 122 -32.90 16.58 7.21
N GLY A 123 -31.84 16.83 7.98
CA GLY A 123 -30.72 17.69 7.57
C GLY A 123 -29.67 16.98 6.72
N CYS A 124 -29.28 15.74 7.08
CA CYS A 124 -28.21 15.02 6.37
C CYS A 124 -28.65 13.73 5.67
N GLY A 125 -29.89 13.27 5.86
CA GLY A 125 -30.44 12.05 5.27
C GLY A 125 -29.74 10.76 5.70
N LEU A 126 -29.09 10.75 6.88
CA LEU A 126 -28.50 9.53 7.44
C LEU A 126 -29.52 8.83 8.33
N PHE A 127 -29.45 7.50 8.38
CA PHE A 127 -30.21 6.71 9.33
C PHE A 127 -29.79 7.01 10.77
N ILE A 128 -30.74 7.39 11.62
CA ILE A 128 -30.52 7.83 13.02
C ILE A 128 -31.28 7.00 14.06
N ASN A 129 -31.96 5.93 13.66
CA ASN A 129 -32.57 5.00 14.60
C ASN A 129 -31.52 3.99 15.13
N PHE A 130 -30.75 4.40 16.13
CA PHE A 130 -29.60 3.66 16.66
C PHE A 130 -29.94 2.39 17.45
N HIS A 131 -31.22 2.18 17.78
CA HIS A 131 -31.66 1.10 18.68
C HIS A 131 -32.08 -0.19 17.98
N ILE A 132 -32.16 -0.19 16.65
CA ILE A 132 -32.46 -1.40 15.90
C ILE A 132 -31.23 -2.31 15.81
N ASP A 133 -31.46 -3.62 15.79
CA ASP A 133 -30.39 -4.62 15.83
C ASP A 133 -29.44 -4.55 14.63
N ASN A 134 -29.95 -4.16 13.45
CA ASN A 134 -29.18 -4.08 12.21
C ASN A 134 -28.70 -2.66 11.86
N TYR A 135 -28.64 -1.74 12.83
CA TYR A 135 -28.22 -0.35 12.60
C TYR A 135 -26.88 -0.27 11.85
N LEU A 136 -25.86 -1.03 12.29
CA LEU A 136 -24.54 -0.99 11.69
C LEU A 136 -24.55 -1.37 10.21
N GLU A 137 -25.31 -2.40 9.85
CA GLU A 137 -25.41 -2.84 8.46
C GLU A 137 -26.05 -1.77 7.57
N ILE A 138 -27.09 -1.08 8.07
CA ILE A 138 -27.72 0.04 7.37
C ILE A 138 -26.73 1.19 7.23
N HIS A 139 -26.07 1.57 8.33
CA HIS A 139 -25.11 2.66 8.36
C HIS A 139 -23.95 2.42 7.40
N GLU A 140 -23.32 1.24 7.44
CA GLU A 140 -22.21 0.89 6.55
C GLU A 140 -22.63 0.95 5.08
N ARG A 141 -23.80 0.41 4.72
CA ARG A 141 -24.33 0.50 3.35
C ARG A 141 -24.51 1.96 2.90
N GLU A 142 -25.00 2.84 3.77
CA GLU A 142 -25.15 4.26 3.48
C GLU A 142 -23.80 4.97 3.32
N VAL A 143 -22.84 4.69 4.21
CA VAL A 143 -21.49 5.27 4.13
C VAL A 143 -20.81 4.81 2.83
N ILE A 144 -20.87 3.52 2.49
CA ILE A 144 -20.34 2.97 1.23
C ILE A 144 -21.01 3.64 0.03
N SER A 145 -22.35 3.80 0.04
CA SER A 145 -23.08 4.47 -1.04
C SER A 145 -22.61 5.93 -1.23
N ARG A 146 -22.44 6.68 -0.13
CA ARG A 146 -21.95 8.06 -0.18
C ARG A 146 -20.51 8.15 -0.67
N GLN A 147 -19.63 7.25 -0.22
CA GLN A 147 -18.24 7.19 -0.70
C GLN A 147 -18.17 6.80 -2.18
N SER A 148 -19.06 5.93 -2.63
CA SER A 148 -19.18 5.57 -4.05
C SER A 148 -19.55 6.78 -4.92
N ARG A 149 -20.53 7.59 -4.51
CA ARG A 149 -20.86 8.84 -5.21
C ARG A 149 -19.70 9.84 -5.21
N ARG A 150 -18.94 9.93 -4.11
CA ARG A 150 -17.72 10.76 -4.08
C ARG A 150 -16.67 10.28 -5.08
N LEU A 151 -16.53 8.96 -5.26
CA LEU A 151 -15.62 8.39 -6.24
C LEU A 151 -16.07 8.74 -7.66
N GLU A 152 -17.35 8.60 -7.97
CA GLU A 152 -17.92 9.00 -9.27
C GLU A 152 -17.64 10.47 -9.58
N SER A 153 -17.95 11.39 -8.66
CA SER A 153 -17.68 12.81 -8.85
C SER A 153 -16.18 13.14 -8.91
N ALA A 154 -15.33 12.38 -8.19
CA ALA A 154 -13.87 12.55 -8.29
C ALA A 154 -13.34 12.09 -9.65
N LEU A 155 -13.91 11.04 -10.22
CA LEU A 155 -13.56 10.54 -11.55
C LEU A 155 -14.01 11.49 -12.66
N GLU A 156 -15.17 12.13 -12.51
CA GLU A 156 -15.63 13.19 -13.43
C GLU A 156 -14.65 14.37 -13.42
N ARG A 157 -14.37 14.94 -12.23
CA ARG A 157 -13.37 16.02 -12.10
C ARG A 157 -11.99 15.63 -12.60
N PHE A 158 -11.58 14.38 -12.36
CA PHE A 158 -10.31 13.86 -12.88
C PHE A 158 -10.30 13.91 -14.41
N ASN A 159 -11.34 13.40 -15.06
CA ASN A 159 -11.41 13.39 -16.53
C ASN A 159 -11.43 14.81 -17.11
N ASP A 160 -12.26 15.71 -16.57
CA ASP A 160 -12.32 17.11 -17.01
C ASP A 160 -10.94 17.79 -16.93
N ARG A 161 -10.24 17.61 -15.81
CA ARG A 161 -8.88 18.15 -15.62
C ARG A 161 -7.87 17.54 -16.57
N MET A 162 -7.92 16.22 -16.80
CA MET A 162 -7.00 15.55 -17.71
C MET A 162 -7.22 15.98 -19.17
N GLU A 163 -8.46 16.26 -19.58
CA GLU A 163 -8.76 16.84 -20.89
C GLU A 163 -8.19 18.25 -21.04
N GLU A 164 -8.35 19.10 -20.03
CA GLU A 164 -7.80 20.46 -20.01
C GLU A 164 -6.26 20.44 -20.07
N ILE A 165 -5.62 19.60 -19.25
CA ILE A 165 -4.15 19.40 -19.26
C ILE A 165 -3.69 18.93 -20.65
N GLU A 166 -4.35 17.95 -21.25
CA GLU A 166 -3.99 17.44 -22.58
C GLU A 166 -4.12 18.53 -23.66
N SER A 167 -5.17 19.36 -23.61
CA SER A 167 -5.35 20.49 -24.52
C SER A 167 -4.23 21.53 -24.40
N ARG A 168 -3.87 21.91 -23.17
CA ARG A 168 -2.80 22.91 -22.92
C ARG A 168 -1.43 22.37 -23.30
N LEU A 169 -1.16 21.09 -23.07
CA LEU A 169 0.07 20.43 -23.49
C LEU A 169 0.27 20.49 -25.01
N LEU A 170 -0.80 20.24 -25.78
CA LEU A 170 -0.76 20.38 -27.24
C LEU A 170 -0.56 21.84 -27.70
N GLY A 171 -0.99 22.81 -26.91
CA GLY A 171 -0.80 24.23 -27.17
C GLY A 171 0.62 24.74 -26.93
N GLY A 172 1.47 24.00 -26.20
CA GLY A 172 2.90 24.30 -26.01
C GLY A 172 3.21 25.58 -25.21
N LYS A 173 2.26 26.08 -24.41
CA LYS A 173 2.36 27.38 -23.72
C LYS A 173 2.70 27.30 -22.23
N GLU A 174 2.70 26.11 -21.65
CA GLU A 174 2.90 25.92 -20.21
C GLU A 174 4.14 25.10 -19.91
N GLU A 175 4.71 25.32 -18.73
CA GLU A 175 5.86 24.57 -18.26
C GLU A 175 5.46 23.13 -17.89
N GLU A 176 6.24 22.15 -18.37
CA GLU A 176 6.04 20.72 -18.13
C GLU A 176 5.86 20.40 -16.63
N GLN A 177 6.65 21.06 -15.78
CA GLN A 177 6.64 20.81 -14.34
C GLN A 177 5.31 21.21 -13.69
N ASP A 178 4.65 22.25 -14.18
CA ASP A 178 3.36 22.68 -13.66
C ASP A 178 2.23 21.75 -14.10
N LEU A 179 2.23 21.35 -15.37
CA LEU A 179 1.32 20.32 -15.87
C LEU A 179 1.46 18.99 -15.10
N LEU A 180 2.70 18.59 -14.80
CA LEU A 180 2.97 17.39 -14.00
C LEU A 180 2.41 17.48 -12.57
N LYS A 181 2.52 18.64 -11.92
CA LYS A 181 1.92 18.87 -10.59
C LYS A 181 0.41 18.71 -10.65
N GLU A 182 -0.22 19.25 -11.68
CA GLU A 182 -1.67 19.16 -11.86
C GLU A 182 -2.14 17.72 -12.13
N VAL A 183 -1.46 16.97 -13.01
CA VAL A 183 -1.72 15.54 -13.23
C VAL A 183 -1.59 14.77 -11.92
N SER A 184 -0.52 15.02 -11.17
CA SER A 184 -0.26 14.35 -9.90
C SER A 184 -1.35 14.66 -8.86
N SER A 185 -1.77 15.93 -8.76
CA SER A 185 -2.86 16.34 -7.87
C SER A 185 -4.17 15.65 -8.23
N ALA A 186 -4.52 15.59 -9.51
CA ALA A 186 -5.75 14.94 -9.97
C ALA A 186 -5.76 13.44 -9.62
N ILE A 187 -4.63 12.74 -9.83
CA ILE A 187 -4.49 11.33 -9.44
C ILE A 187 -4.60 11.16 -7.92
N TYR A 188 -3.91 11.98 -7.13
CA TYR A 188 -3.90 11.86 -5.68
C TYR A 188 -5.27 12.16 -5.03
N GLU A 189 -6.07 13.03 -5.62
CA GLU A 189 -7.46 13.26 -5.20
C GLU A 189 -8.32 12.01 -5.36
N VAL A 190 -8.23 11.32 -6.52
CA VAL A 190 -8.92 10.05 -6.74
C VAL A 190 -8.39 8.99 -5.77
N CYS A 191 -7.07 8.88 -5.59
CA CYS A 191 -6.47 7.96 -4.62
C CYS A 191 -6.95 8.22 -3.18
N ALA A 192 -7.15 9.49 -2.78
CA ALA A 192 -7.65 9.83 -1.46
C ALA A 192 -9.09 9.30 -1.26
N VAL A 193 -9.96 9.45 -2.25
CA VAL A 193 -11.32 8.91 -2.19
C VAL A 193 -11.32 7.38 -2.21
N CYS A 194 -10.46 6.75 -3.02
CA CYS A 194 -10.29 5.30 -3.01
C CYS A 194 -9.84 4.77 -1.65
N ARG A 195 -8.93 5.45 -0.96
CA ARG A 195 -8.50 5.10 0.40
C ARG A 195 -9.64 5.24 1.40
N ASP A 196 -10.41 6.33 1.33
CA ASP A 196 -11.59 6.51 2.18
C ASP A 196 -12.61 5.38 1.98
N LEU A 197 -12.83 4.94 0.74
CA LEU A 197 -13.75 3.85 0.40
C LEU A 197 -13.24 2.49 0.89
N ASP A 198 -11.96 2.17 0.65
CA ASP A 198 -11.32 0.92 1.08
C ASP A 198 -11.37 0.77 2.62
N GLU A 199 -11.15 1.87 3.34
CA GLU A 199 -11.21 1.90 4.80
C GLU A 199 -12.63 1.66 5.35
N VAL A 200 -13.67 2.18 4.69
CA VAL A 200 -15.07 1.97 5.11
C VAL A 200 -15.50 0.52 4.87
N VAL A 201 -15.20 -0.02 3.68
CA VAL A 201 -15.56 -1.39 3.30
C VAL A 201 -14.85 -2.41 4.18
N GLY A 202 -13.58 -2.17 4.54
CA GLY A 202 -12.82 -3.11 5.36
C GLY A 202 -12.61 -4.45 4.66
N GLU A 203 -13.03 -5.55 5.29
CA GLU A 203 -12.77 -6.91 4.79
C GLU A 203 -13.74 -7.38 3.69
N GLU A 204 -14.86 -6.68 3.46
CA GLU A 204 -15.89 -7.06 2.49
C GLU A 204 -15.51 -6.70 1.04
N ARG A 205 -14.35 -7.19 0.59
CA ARG A 205 -13.70 -6.83 -0.68
C ARG A 205 -14.52 -7.10 -1.93
N GLU A 206 -15.48 -8.04 -1.89
CA GLU A 206 -16.40 -8.29 -3.00
C GLU A 206 -17.20 -7.04 -3.39
N SER A 207 -17.57 -6.22 -2.40
CA SER A 207 -18.31 -4.97 -2.63
C SER A 207 -17.53 -3.93 -3.44
N LEU A 208 -16.18 -4.04 -3.48
CA LEU A 208 -15.28 -3.16 -4.24
C LEU A 208 -15.09 -3.58 -5.69
N LYS A 209 -15.49 -4.80 -6.10
CA LYS A 209 -15.22 -5.33 -7.43
C LYS A 209 -15.75 -4.42 -8.54
N GLU A 210 -17.01 -4.02 -8.43
CA GLU A 210 -17.66 -3.10 -9.37
C GLU A 210 -16.99 -1.71 -9.37
N LYS A 211 -16.53 -1.24 -8.20
CA LYS A 211 -15.93 0.09 -8.04
C LYS A 211 -14.51 0.13 -8.62
N LYS A 212 -13.76 -0.98 -8.49
CA LYS A 212 -12.48 -1.18 -9.17
C LYS A 212 -12.68 -1.22 -10.69
N LEU A 213 -13.72 -1.89 -11.19
CA LEU A 213 -14.03 -1.91 -12.61
C LEU A 213 -14.38 -0.51 -13.14
N MET A 214 -15.29 0.19 -12.47
CA MET A 214 -15.68 1.56 -12.80
C MET A 214 -14.46 2.50 -12.82
N LEU A 215 -13.59 2.42 -11.81
CA LEU A 215 -12.35 3.20 -11.77
C LEU A 215 -11.49 2.93 -13.02
N ARG A 216 -11.27 1.66 -13.36
CA ARG A 216 -10.46 1.27 -14.53
C ARG A 216 -11.06 1.82 -15.82
N GLU A 217 -12.35 1.58 -16.04
CA GLU A 217 -13.08 2.03 -17.23
C GLU A 217 -13.06 3.55 -17.38
N ARG A 218 -13.44 4.29 -16.32
CA ARG A 218 -13.54 5.75 -16.37
C ARG A 218 -12.21 6.48 -16.54
N THR A 219 -11.09 5.82 -16.28
CA THR A 219 -9.74 6.42 -16.41
C THR A 219 -8.93 5.83 -17.58
N GLU A 220 -9.48 4.84 -18.30
CA GLU A 220 -8.77 4.12 -19.37
C GLU A 220 -8.34 5.03 -20.51
N ARG A 221 -9.17 6.03 -20.86
CA ARG A 221 -8.87 7.02 -21.90
C ARG A 221 -7.50 7.70 -21.74
N PHE A 222 -7.07 7.90 -20.49
CA PHE A 222 -5.78 8.54 -20.19
C PHE A 222 -4.71 7.53 -19.81
N PHE A 223 -5.03 6.57 -18.94
CA PHE A 223 -4.03 5.65 -18.41
C PHE A 223 -3.52 4.66 -19.45
N SER A 224 -4.30 4.36 -20.50
CA SER A 224 -3.84 3.56 -21.65
C SER A 224 -2.75 4.25 -22.49
N LYS A 225 -2.65 5.58 -22.43
CA LYS A 225 -1.65 6.38 -23.13
C LYS A 225 -0.29 6.36 -22.45
N SER A 226 -0.22 5.95 -21.17
CA SER A 226 1.04 5.77 -20.44
C SER A 226 1.47 4.31 -20.46
N TYR A 227 2.75 4.08 -20.73
CA TYR A 227 3.38 2.78 -20.66
C TYR A 227 3.26 2.21 -19.26
N PHE A 228 3.68 2.96 -18.24
CA PHE A 228 3.72 2.47 -16.86
C PHE A 228 2.32 2.20 -16.30
N MET A 229 1.37 3.11 -16.52
CA MET A 229 0.00 2.95 -16.04
C MET A 229 -0.70 1.75 -16.70
N ARG A 230 -0.54 1.59 -18.02
CA ARG A 230 -1.11 0.46 -18.76
C ARG A 230 -0.49 -0.88 -18.31
N HIS A 231 0.84 -0.93 -18.18
CA HIS A 231 1.54 -2.16 -17.77
C HIS A 231 1.19 -2.55 -16.33
N ALA A 232 1.06 -1.58 -15.42
CA ALA A 232 0.59 -1.81 -14.05
C ALA A 232 -0.86 -2.32 -13.97
N ARG A 233 -1.69 -2.08 -15.00
CA ARG A 233 -3.07 -2.57 -15.09
C ARG A 233 -3.17 -3.98 -15.68
N SER A 234 -2.41 -4.26 -16.72
CA SER A 234 -2.58 -5.48 -17.50
C SER A 234 -1.82 -6.68 -16.96
N TRP A 235 -0.78 -6.45 -16.16
CA TRP A 235 0.14 -7.49 -15.66
C TRP A 235 0.52 -8.46 -16.78
N PRO A 236 1.29 -8.01 -17.79
CA PRO A 236 1.54 -8.80 -19.01
C PRO A 236 2.12 -10.20 -18.76
N ARG A 237 2.77 -10.41 -17.61
CA ARG A 237 3.33 -11.70 -17.17
C ARG A 237 2.44 -12.50 -16.21
N GLY A 238 1.25 -11.99 -15.88
CA GLY A 238 0.33 -12.58 -14.92
C GLY A 238 0.59 -12.22 -13.46
N TYR A 239 1.56 -11.35 -13.19
CA TYR A 239 1.88 -10.83 -11.85
C TYR A 239 2.29 -9.35 -11.92
N PRO A 240 2.09 -8.56 -10.85
CA PRO A 240 2.49 -7.16 -10.83
C PRO A 240 4.01 -7.02 -10.75
N GLY A 241 4.57 -5.91 -11.24
CA GLY A 241 5.99 -5.60 -11.06
C GLY A 241 6.94 -6.60 -11.73
N ASP A 242 6.59 -7.11 -12.91
CA ASP A 242 7.46 -7.99 -13.69
C ASP A 242 8.81 -7.36 -14.05
N TYR A 243 9.74 -8.18 -14.56
CA TYR A 243 11.10 -7.75 -14.88
C TYR A 243 11.15 -6.57 -15.87
N LYS A 244 10.19 -6.45 -16.80
CA LYS A 244 10.12 -5.32 -17.75
C LYS A 244 9.70 -4.04 -17.04
N MET A 245 8.69 -4.11 -16.17
CA MET A 245 8.29 -3.00 -15.32
C MET A 245 9.46 -2.53 -14.46
N LEU A 246 10.14 -3.44 -13.76
CA LEU A 246 11.28 -3.12 -12.90
C LEU A 246 12.42 -2.49 -13.70
N GLU A 247 12.79 -3.06 -14.85
CA GLU A 247 13.86 -2.49 -15.69
C GLU A 247 13.55 -1.08 -16.18
N ASN A 248 12.30 -0.82 -16.55
CA ASN A 248 11.90 0.52 -16.97
C ASN A 248 11.87 1.51 -15.79
N ILE A 249 11.51 1.07 -14.58
CA ILE A 249 11.65 1.88 -13.36
C ILE A 249 13.13 2.18 -13.07
N TYR A 250 14.02 1.19 -13.19
CA TYR A 250 15.47 1.36 -12.98
C TYR A 250 16.08 2.34 -13.98
N ARG A 251 15.64 2.29 -15.24
CA ARG A 251 16.08 3.25 -16.27
C ARG A 251 15.63 4.68 -15.97
N ASN A 252 14.52 4.84 -15.25
CA ASN A 252 13.97 6.13 -14.85
C ASN A 252 13.74 7.09 -16.04
N ILE A 253 13.24 6.55 -17.16
CA ILE A 253 12.97 7.31 -18.38
C ILE A 253 11.49 7.10 -18.74
N PRO A 254 10.72 8.18 -19.01
CA PRO A 254 9.36 8.06 -19.54
C PRO A 254 9.38 7.44 -20.94
N LEU A 255 8.38 6.63 -21.26
CA LEU A 255 8.35 5.79 -22.47
C LEU A 255 7.16 6.11 -23.38
N SER A 256 6.42 7.16 -23.07
CA SER A 256 5.19 7.57 -23.74
C SER A 256 5.27 9.03 -24.14
N ASP A 257 4.41 9.45 -25.06
CA ASP A 257 4.30 10.82 -25.54
C ASP A 257 3.03 11.51 -25.03
N GLY A 258 2.92 12.83 -25.28
CA GLY A 258 1.74 13.62 -24.94
C GLY A 258 1.36 13.53 -23.46
N ILE A 259 0.07 13.39 -23.14
CA ILE A 259 -0.37 13.22 -21.74
C ILE A 259 0.20 11.93 -21.10
N GLY A 260 0.52 10.92 -21.92
CA GLY A 260 1.15 9.68 -21.48
C GLY A 260 2.54 9.90 -20.90
N TYR A 261 3.31 10.84 -21.47
CA TYR A 261 4.61 11.27 -20.96
C TYR A 261 4.50 11.81 -19.52
N LEU A 262 3.55 12.71 -19.26
CA LEU A 262 3.32 13.28 -17.92
C LEU A 262 2.89 12.20 -16.92
N LEU A 263 2.08 11.24 -17.36
CA LEU A 263 1.67 10.09 -16.54
C LEU A 263 2.83 9.14 -16.23
N ASP A 264 3.74 8.90 -17.18
CA ASP A 264 4.97 8.14 -16.95
C ASP A 264 5.88 8.86 -15.95
N LEU A 265 6.07 10.18 -16.10
CA LEU A 265 6.80 11.00 -15.14
C LEU A 265 6.16 10.94 -13.74
N HIS A 266 4.84 11.05 -13.63
CA HIS A 266 4.15 10.88 -12.36
C HIS A 266 4.46 9.51 -11.74
N PHE A 267 4.31 8.43 -12.53
CA PHE A 267 4.56 7.07 -12.08
C PHE A 267 5.98 6.89 -11.54
N LEU A 268 6.99 7.34 -12.30
CA LEU A 268 8.40 7.23 -11.94
C LEU A 268 8.79 8.03 -10.68
N ASN A 269 8.03 9.07 -10.36
CA ASN A 269 8.19 9.90 -9.16
C ASN A 269 7.33 9.45 -7.97
N THR A 270 6.53 8.39 -8.11
CA THR A 270 5.83 7.81 -6.96
C THR A 270 6.82 7.29 -5.92
N ALA A 271 6.43 7.32 -4.64
CA ALA A 271 7.23 6.76 -3.55
C ALA A 271 7.62 5.29 -3.77
N LEU A 272 6.76 4.51 -4.44
CA LEU A 272 7.04 3.11 -4.78
C LEU A 272 8.13 2.99 -5.86
N ALA A 273 8.04 3.75 -6.95
CA ALA A 273 9.05 3.71 -8.02
C ALA A 273 10.41 4.22 -7.53
N VAL A 274 10.42 5.29 -6.72
CA VAL A 274 11.64 5.76 -6.03
C VAL A 274 12.18 4.66 -5.12
N GLY A 275 11.34 4.06 -4.27
CA GLY A 275 11.74 2.97 -3.38
C GLY A 275 12.35 1.76 -4.09
N VAL A 276 11.85 1.41 -5.28
CA VAL A 276 12.41 0.34 -6.11
C VAL A 276 13.84 0.66 -6.56
N ARG A 277 14.11 1.90 -6.98
CA ARG A 277 15.47 2.34 -7.37
C ARG A 277 16.41 2.42 -6.17
N GLU A 278 15.95 2.97 -5.05
CA GLU A 278 16.73 3.06 -3.81
C GLU A 278 17.05 1.67 -3.24
N ARG A 279 16.11 0.72 -3.33
CA ARG A 279 16.32 -0.68 -2.96
C ARG A 279 17.44 -1.33 -3.79
N LEU A 280 17.43 -1.13 -5.11
CA LEU A 280 18.49 -1.63 -5.99
C LEU A 280 19.85 -1.02 -5.61
N ALA A 281 19.92 0.30 -5.42
CA ALA A 281 21.15 0.99 -5.04
C ALA A 281 21.70 0.49 -3.69
N THR A 282 20.82 0.31 -2.71
CA THR A 282 21.17 -0.19 -1.37
C THR A 282 21.68 -1.63 -1.43
N LEU A 283 20.96 -2.52 -2.12
CA LEU A 283 21.39 -3.91 -2.27
C LEU A 283 22.74 -4.02 -2.96
N ARG A 284 22.93 -3.27 -4.04
CA ARG A 284 24.20 -3.25 -4.78
C ARG A 284 25.36 -2.88 -3.87
N GLU A 285 25.17 -1.89 -3.00
CA GLU A 285 26.20 -1.48 -2.04
C GLU A 285 26.47 -2.53 -0.96
N LEU A 286 25.42 -3.19 -0.46
CA LEU A 286 25.58 -4.30 0.49
C LEU A 286 26.36 -5.47 -0.14
N LEU A 287 25.98 -5.88 -1.36
CA LEU A 287 26.65 -6.96 -2.08
C LEU A 287 28.09 -6.60 -2.41
N ARG A 288 28.37 -5.38 -2.85
CA ARG A 288 29.74 -4.90 -3.12
C ARG A 288 30.64 -5.12 -1.91
N ARG A 289 30.21 -4.68 -0.73
CA ARG A 289 31.00 -4.81 0.51
C ARG A 289 31.31 -6.26 0.85
N GLU A 290 30.33 -7.15 0.68
CA GLU A 290 30.53 -8.57 0.91
C GLU A 290 31.51 -9.18 -0.11
N LEU A 291 31.42 -8.78 -1.39
CA LEU A 291 32.33 -9.24 -2.46
C LEU A 291 33.76 -8.70 -2.30
N GLU A 292 33.95 -7.53 -1.70
CA GLU A 292 35.28 -6.98 -1.41
C GLU A 292 35.99 -7.75 -0.28
N VAL A 293 35.22 -8.31 0.66
CA VAL A 293 35.76 -8.99 1.86
C VAL A 293 35.87 -10.50 1.65
N LYS A 294 34.89 -11.12 0.97
CA LYS A 294 34.81 -12.57 0.79
C LYS A 294 35.49 -13.00 -0.52
N GLN A 295 36.24 -14.09 -0.45
CA GLN A 295 36.77 -14.77 -1.63
C GLN A 295 35.96 -16.03 -1.94
N LYS A 296 35.59 -16.19 -3.20
CA LYS A 296 34.78 -17.29 -3.75
C LYS A 296 33.43 -17.51 -3.06
N PRO A 297 32.68 -16.46 -2.65
CA PRO A 297 31.41 -16.67 -1.96
C PRO A 297 30.41 -17.37 -2.87
N ALA A 298 29.63 -18.31 -2.30
CA ALA A 298 28.45 -18.87 -2.91
C ALA A 298 27.24 -17.97 -2.61
N ILE A 299 26.58 -17.48 -3.67
CA ILE A 299 25.50 -16.51 -3.58
C ILE A 299 24.24 -17.08 -4.24
N LEU A 300 23.11 -16.99 -3.54
CA LEU A 300 21.79 -17.37 -4.04
C LEU A 300 20.87 -16.16 -4.10
N ASP A 301 20.45 -15.82 -5.32
CA ASP A 301 19.50 -14.75 -5.62
C ASP A 301 18.12 -15.37 -5.95
N ILE A 302 17.15 -15.12 -5.08
CA ILE A 302 15.81 -15.73 -5.13
C ILE A 302 14.79 -14.74 -5.69
N ALA A 303 14.03 -15.19 -6.70
CA ALA A 303 13.16 -14.33 -7.50
C ALA A 303 13.99 -13.19 -8.14
N CYS A 304 15.03 -13.62 -8.87
CA CYS A 304 16.12 -12.77 -9.33
C CYS A 304 15.71 -11.70 -10.34
N GLY A 305 14.55 -11.87 -11.01
CA GLY A 305 14.05 -10.92 -11.99
C GLY A 305 15.10 -10.61 -13.06
N PRO A 306 15.38 -9.32 -13.36
CA PRO A 306 16.30 -8.94 -14.43
C PRO A 306 17.80 -8.93 -14.04
N CYS A 307 18.15 -9.30 -12.80
CA CYS A 307 19.52 -9.33 -12.26
C CYS A 307 20.34 -8.06 -12.53
N ARG A 308 19.73 -6.89 -12.33
CA ARG A 308 20.38 -5.59 -12.63
C ARG A 308 21.61 -5.37 -11.75
N GLU A 309 21.51 -5.71 -10.47
CA GLU A 309 22.59 -5.68 -9.49
C GLU A 309 23.75 -6.60 -9.86
N ILE A 310 23.49 -7.81 -10.35
CA ILE A 310 24.55 -8.75 -10.78
C ILE A 310 25.28 -8.22 -12.01
N PHE A 311 24.54 -7.64 -12.96
CA PHE A 311 25.14 -7.01 -14.14
C PHE A 311 26.02 -5.82 -13.77
N GLU A 312 25.55 -4.95 -12.87
CA GLU A 312 26.29 -3.77 -12.42
C GLU A 312 27.51 -4.11 -11.56
N LEU A 313 27.50 -5.25 -10.85
CA LEU A 313 28.60 -5.74 -10.01
C LEU A 313 29.52 -6.75 -10.72
N ALA A 314 29.41 -6.90 -12.04
CA ALA A 314 30.24 -7.86 -12.79
C ALA A 314 31.76 -7.72 -12.51
N PRO A 315 32.35 -6.52 -12.36
CA PRO A 315 33.76 -6.39 -11.98
C PRO A 315 34.08 -6.98 -10.61
N GLU A 316 33.29 -6.65 -9.58
CA GLU A 316 33.47 -7.12 -8.21
C GLU A 316 33.24 -8.64 -8.09
N ILE A 317 32.27 -9.17 -8.84
CA ILE A 317 32.00 -10.61 -8.94
C ILE A 317 33.19 -11.34 -9.59
N ALA A 318 33.77 -10.78 -10.66
CA ALA A 318 34.94 -11.36 -11.30
C ALA A 318 36.15 -11.38 -10.35
N GLN A 319 36.38 -10.28 -9.62
CA GLN A 319 37.52 -10.14 -8.72
C GLN A 319 37.43 -11.06 -7.50
N SER A 320 36.24 -11.21 -6.93
CA SER A 320 35.99 -12.09 -5.78
C SER A 320 35.88 -13.56 -6.16
N GLU A 321 35.87 -13.91 -7.45
CA GLU A 321 35.60 -15.26 -7.95
C GLU A 321 34.27 -15.85 -7.38
N ALA A 322 33.28 -15.00 -7.10
CA ALA A 322 31.99 -15.42 -6.56
C ALA A 322 31.26 -16.38 -7.51
N ARG A 323 30.48 -17.31 -6.96
CA ARG A 323 29.59 -18.21 -7.73
C ARG A 323 28.15 -17.89 -7.38
N ILE A 324 27.36 -17.53 -8.39
CA ILE A 324 26.01 -17.00 -8.19
C ILE A 324 25.00 -17.93 -8.83
N THR A 325 23.99 -18.32 -8.07
CA THR A 325 22.81 -19.01 -8.59
C THR A 325 21.62 -18.05 -8.52
N CYS A 326 21.10 -17.69 -9.69
CA CYS A 326 19.92 -16.84 -9.85
C CYS A 326 18.72 -17.73 -10.15
N VAL A 327 17.68 -17.65 -9.32
CA VAL A 327 16.45 -18.45 -9.48
C VAL A 327 15.23 -17.58 -9.67
N ASP A 328 14.39 -17.94 -10.65
CA ASP A 328 13.10 -17.28 -10.89
C ASP A 328 12.08 -18.28 -11.46
N PHE A 329 10.79 -18.01 -11.30
CA PHE A 329 9.75 -18.80 -11.94
C PHE A 329 9.46 -18.35 -13.37
N ASP A 330 9.69 -17.05 -13.68
CA ASP A 330 9.48 -16.45 -14.99
C ASP A 330 10.66 -16.73 -15.92
N SER A 331 10.44 -17.57 -16.93
CA SER A 331 11.50 -17.91 -17.90
C SER A 331 11.96 -16.72 -18.73
N GLU A 332 11.08 -15.75 -19.02
CA GLU A 332 11.50 -14.57 -19.79
C GLU A 332 12.40 -13.63 -18.97
N ALA A 333 12.20 -13.58 -17.65
CA ALA A 333 13.10 -12.83 -16.77
C ALA A 333 14.49 -13.48 -16.76
N LEU A 334 14.55 -14.82 -16.67
CA LEU A 334 15.80 -15.58 -16.74
C LEU A 334 16.50 -15.42 -18.08
N ASP A 335 15.78 -15.51 -19.20
CA ASP A 335 16.34 -15.32 -20.53
C ASP A 335 16.90 -13.91 -20.69
N PHE A 336 16.17 -12.90 -20.21
CA PHE A 336 16.62 -11.51 -20.21
C PHE A 336 17.90 -11.31 -19.39
N ALA A 337 17.93 -11.83 -18.16
CA ALA A 337 19.09 -11.74 -17.28
C ALA A 337 20.30 -12.51 -17.85
N TYR A 338 20.09 -13.73 -18.35
CA TYR A 338 21.12 -14.53 -19.01
C TYR A 338 21.74 -13.79 -20.18
N ASN A 339 20.91 -13.28 -21.11
CA ASN A 339 21.40 -12.56 -22.27
C ASN A 339 22.23 -11.34 -21.85
N ARG A 340 21.78 -10.57 -20.87
CA ARG A 340 22.51 -9.42 -20.35
C ARG A 340 23.86 -9.82 -19.74
N ILE A 341 23.89 -10.84 -18.88
CA ILE A 341 25.11 -11.31 -18.22
C ILE A 341 26.08 -11.96 -19.23
N SER A 342 25.59 -12.55 -20.32
CA SER A 342 26.43 -13.16 -21.37
C SER A 342 27.42 -12.18 -22.02
N TYR A 343 27.13 -10.87 -21.96
CA TYR A 343 28.02 -9.81 -22.44
C TYR A 343 29.09 -9.37 -21.42
N THR A 344 29.15 -10.02 -20.26
CA THR A 344 30.09 -9.71 -19.18
C THR A 344 31.14 -10.82 -19.03
N LYS A 345 32.22 -10.55 -18.29
CA LYS A 345 33.27 -11.55 -18.00
C LYS A 345 32.84 -12.60 -16.96
N VAL A 346 31.69 -12.42 -16.31
CA VAL A 346 31.22 -13.28 -15.22
C VAL A 346 30.19 -14.32 -15.68
N ALA A 347 29.96 -14.47 -16.99
CA ALA A 347 28.96 -15.41 -17.50
C ALA A 347 29.17 -16.87 -17.02
N SER A 348 30.41 -17.30 -16.83
CA SER A 348 30.73 -18.63 -16.28
C SER A 348 30.55 -18.74 -14.76
N GLN A 349 30.39 -17.62 -14.07
CA GLN A 349 30.21 -17.54 -12.62
C GLN A 349 28.73 -17.45 -12.21
N VAL A 350 27.83 -17.17 -13.16
CA VAL A 350 26.40 -16.97 -12.90
C VAL A 350 25.59 -18.10 -13.56
N GLN A 351 24.84 -18.82 -12.75
CA GLN A 351 23.92 -19.87 -13.20
C GLN A 351 22.48 -19.41 -13.04
N PHE A 352 21.67 -19.60 -14.09
CA PHE A 352 20.23 -19.32 -14.05
C PHE A 352 19.44 -20.62 -13.94
N ARG A 353 18.45 -20.67 -13.05
CA ARG A 353 17.58 -21.85 -12.89
C ARG A 353 16.13 -21.43 -12.74
N ARG A 354 15.26 -22.05 -13.55
CA ARG A 354 13.83 -21.91 -13.37
C ARG A 354 13.37 -22.67 -12.13
N TYR A 355 12.96 -21.96 -11.09
CA TYR A 355 12.55 -22.56 -9.82
C TYR A 355 11.42 -21.75 -9.17
N ASN A 356 10.47 -22.45 -8.55
CA ASN A 356 9.43 -21.81 -7.77
C ASN A 356 9.90 -21.62 -6.33
N ALA A 357 10.22 -20.38 -5.95
CA ALA A 357 10.70 -20.02 -4.62
C ALA A 357 9.75 -20.44 -3.48
N LEU A 358 8.44 -20.56 -3.75
CA LEU A 358 7.46 -21.04 -2.76
C LEU A 358 7.72 -22.50 -2.32
N ARG A 359 8.55 -23.24 -3.06
CA ARG A 359 8.96 -24.61 -2.71
C ARG A 359 10.15 -24.66 -1.75
N MET A 360 10.77 -23.52 -1.44
CA MET A 360 11.99 -23.42 -0.62
C MET A 360 11.70 -23.40 0.88
N VAL A 361 10.71 -24.18 1.33
CA VAL A 361 10.26 -24.26 2.74
C VAL A 361 10.79 -25.49 3.48
N ASN A 362 11.73 -26.22 2.89
CA ASN A 362 12.35 -27.40 3.48
C ASN A 362 13.88 -27.31 3.39
N HIS A 363 14.55 -27.30 4.54
CA HIS A 363 16.00 -27.11 4.65
C HIS A 363 16.81 -28.20 3.93
N GLU A 364 16.53 -29.48 4.18
CA GLU A 364 17.28 -30.59 3.56
C GLU A 364 17.19 -30.56 2.04
N LYS A 365 16.00 -30.25 1.51
CA LYS A 365 15.79 -30.11 0.06
C LYS A 365 16.56 -28.92 -0.50
N ASN A 366 16.52 -27.77 0.17
CA ASN A 366 17.26 -26.58 -0.26
C ASN A 366 18.78 -26.85 -0.25
N LEU A 367 19.29 -27.49 0.80
CA LEU A 367 20.70 -27.87 0.93
C LEU A 367 21.13 -28.83 -0.19
N LYS A 368 20.29 -29.83 -0.52
CA LYS A 368 20.55 -30.74 -1.64
C LYS A 368 20.52 -30.02 -2.99
N GLU A 369 19.62 -29.07 -3.16
CA GLU A 369 19.34 -28.41 -4.45
C GLU A 369 20.33 -27.28 -4.78
N PHE A 370 20.76 -26.52 -3.77
CA PHE A 370 21.56 -25.31 -3.92
C PHE A 370 22.89 -25.38 -3.17
N GLY A 371 23.03 -26.24 -2.16
CA GLY A 371 24.18 -26.26 -1.25
C GLY A 371 24.16 -25.12 -0.24
N LEU A 372 25.18 -25.07 0.61
CA LEU A 372 25.38 -23.96 1.54
C LEU A 372 25.74 -22.68 0.77
N GLN A 373 25.15 -21.57 1.21
CA GLN A 373 25.38 -20.24 0.63
C GLN A 373 26.02 -19.34 1.68
N ASP A 374 26.96 -18.51 1.24
CA ASP A 374 27.51 -17.43 2.07
C ASP A 374 26.55 -16.23 2.12
N ILE A 375 25.78 -16.02 1.04
CA ILE A 375 24.85 -14.92 0.90
C ILE A 375 23.57 -15.43 0.23
N ILE A 376 22.42 -15.12 0.82
CA ILE A 376 21.10 -15.36 0.24
C ILE A 376 20.32 -14.06 0.27
N PHE A 377 19.76 -13.65 -0.87
CA PHE A 377 18.93 -12.45 -0.92
C PHE A 377 17.72 -12.62 -1.86
N SER A 378 16.72 -11.75 -1.67
CA SER A 378 15.58 -11.60 -2.55
C SER A 378 15.10 -10.15 -2.48
N THR A 379 14.80 -9.54 -3.62
CA THR A 379 14.45 -8.11 -3.67
C THR A 379 12.96 -7.85 -3.70
N GLY A 380 12.16 -8.77 -4.23
CA GLY A 380 10.73 -8.56 -4.46
C GLY A 380 9.82 -9.73 -4.11
N LEU A 381 10.35 -10.87 -3.65
CA LEU A 381 9.52 -12.04 -3.36
C LEU A 381 8.60 -11.83 -2.17
N PHE A 382 9.08 -11.17 -1.12
CA PHE A 382 8.41 -11.15 0.18
C PHE A 382 7.09 -10.38 0.17
N ASP A 383 6.92 -9.44 -0.76
CA ASP A 383 5.67 -8.70 -0.97
C ASP A 383 4.50 -9.60 -1.39
N TYR A 384 4.78 -10.84 -1.83
CA TYR A 384 3.80 -11.82 -2.29
C TYR A 384 3.48 -12.93 -1.28
N LEU A 385 4.19 -12.99 -0.16
CA LEU A 385 4.08 -14.09 0.79
C LEU A 385 3.20 -13.72 1.99
N THR A 386 2.48 -14.70 2.51
CA THR A 386 1.90 -14.59 3.85
C THR A 386 3.01 -14.71 4.90
N ASP A 387 2.82 -14.10 6.07
CA ASP A 387 3.78 -14.15 7.17
C ASP A 387 4.19 -15.59 7.53
N ASP A 388 3.22 -16.51 7.60
CA ASP A 388 3.46 -17.93 7.88
C ASP A 388 4.39 -18.59 6.85
N LEU A 389 4.20 -18.25 5.57
CA LEU A 389 5.01 -18.80 4.49
C LEU A 389 6.40 -18.17 4.49
N LEU A 390 6.49 -16.86 4.72
CA LEU A 390 7.75 -16.14 4.83
C LEU A 390 8.60 -16.70 5.97
N VAL A 391 8.04 -16.87 7.17
CA VAL A 391 8.76 -17.44 8.33
C VAL A 391 9.29 -18.85 8.03
N LYS A 392 8.46 -19.70 7.39
CA LYS A 392 8.89 -21.06 7.00
C LYS A 392 10.00 -21.03 5.96
N LEU A 393 9.91 -20.14 4.98
CA LEU A 393 10.91 -19.99 3.92
C LEU A 393 12.24 -19.53 4.51
N ILE A 394 12.26 -18.48 5.33
CA ILE A 394 13.52 -17.99 5.92
C ILE A 394 14.15 -19.09 6.79
N LYS A 395 13.38 -19.79 7.64
CA LYS A 395 13.83 -20.94 8.44
C LYS A 395 14.41 -22.11 7.64
N ALA A 396 14.02 -22.25 6.39
CA ALA A 396 14.47 -23.32 5.52
C ALA A 396 15.68 -22.92 4.66
N LEU A 397 16.01 -21.62 4.60
CA LEU A 397 17.17 -21.11 3.88
C LEU A 397 18.42 -21.03 4.77
N TYR A 398 18.24 -20.87 6.09
CA TYR A 398 19.32 -20.88 7.09
C TYR A 398 19.39 -22.20 7.86
#